data_AF-D7FY53-F1
#
_entry.id   AF-D7FY53-F1
#
_cell.length_a   1.000
_cell.length_b   1.000
_cell.length_c   1.000
_cell.angle_alpha   90.00
_cell.angle_beta   90.00
_cell.angle_gamma   90.00
#
_symmetry.space_group_name_H-M   'P 1'
#
loop_
_entity.id
_entity.type
_entity.pdbx_description
1 polymer ?
#
loop_
_entity_poly.entity_id
_entity_poly.type
_entity_poly.pdbx_seq_one_letter_code
_entity_poly.pdbx_strand_id
1 'polypeptide(L)'
;MPKTVERIPYCATTTTTRDDALAEFIRAKIEGNLSEVPSIAEATTKELAKGDEPIKTTHQLIGKFLALSPDEPDGVEHCNRFKYWLQDKNVANHLLNNIVEAIAEKTECLIPGEW
;
A
#
# COMPACT_ATOMS: atom_id res chain seq x y z
N MET A 1 2.10 -4.31 -27.16
CA MET A 1 2.84 -3.30 -26.39
C MET A 1 2.16 -3.20 -25.04
N PRO A 2 2.85 -3.36 -23.89
CA PRO A 2 2.25 -3.00 -22.61
C PRO A 2 1.90 -1.51 -22.70
N LYS A 3 0.65 -1.15 -22.36
CA LYS A 3 0.25 0.25 -22.32
C LYS A 3 1.12 0.93 -21.27
N THR A 4 1.85 1.98 -21.64
CA THR A 4 2.49 2.84 -20.64
C THR A 4 1.37 3.45 -19.81
N VAL A 5 1.15 2.92 -18.61
CA VAL A 5 0.20 3.49 -17.66
C VAL A 5 0.85 4.75 -17.10
N GLU A 6 0.17 5.88 -17.22
CA GLU A 6 0.62 7.13 -16.62
C GLU A 6 0.81 6.93 -15.12
N ARG A 7 2.01 7.25 -14.62
CA ARG A 7 2.33 7.22 -13.20
C ARG A 7 1.63 8.40 -12.55
N ILE A 8 0.69 8.12 -11.65
CA ILE A 8 -0.03 9.15 -10.90
C ILE A 8 0.64 9.25 -9.53
N PRO A 9 1.32 10.36 -9.19
CA PRO A 9 1.98 10.50 -7.89
C PRO A 9 1.01 10.31 -6.73
N TYR A 10 1.53 9.87 -5.59
CA TYR A 10 0.79 9.82 -4.33
C TYR A 10 0.37 11.23 -3.91
N CYS A 11 -0.84 11.35 -3.36
CA CYS A 11 -1.40 12.60 -2.90
C CYS A 11 -2.28 12.32 -1.68
N ALA A 12 -1.76 12.62 -0.48
CA ALA A 12 -2.45 12.40 0.78
C ALA A 12 -3.82 13.08 0.85
N THR A 13 -3.98 14.27 0.25
CA THR A 13 -5.24 15.04 0.30
C THR A 13 -6.39 14.44 -0.53
N THR A 14 -6.15 13.34 -1.25
CA THR A 14 -7.16 12.68 -2.09
C THR A 14 -7.58 11.31 -1.55
N THR A 15 -7.14 10.94 -0.36
CA THR A 15 -7.57 9.72 0.30
C THR A 15 -9.02 9.87 0.77
N THR A 16 -9.79 8.79 0.63
CA THR A 16 -11.19 8.73 1.09
C THR A 16 -11.40 7.55 2.04
N THR A 17 -10.32 7.03 2.61
CA THR A 17 -10.40 6.00 3.64
C THR A 17 -11.30 6.54 4.74
N ARG A 18 -12.31 5.78 5.18
CA ARG A 18 -13.11 6.19 6.33
C ARG A 18 -12.17 6.22 7.53
N ASP A 19 -12.04 7.36 8.18
CA ASP A 19 -11.14 7.60 9.32
C ASP A 19 -11.22 6.46 10.36
N ASP A 20 -12.42 5.93 10.61
CA ASP A 20 -12.64 4.81 11.54
C ASP A 20 -11.96 3.50 11.09
N ALA A 21 -12.08 3.14 9.81
CA ALA A 21 -11.49 1.91 9.29
C ALA A 21 -9.97 1.98 9.25
N LEU A 22 -9.43 3.17 8.93
CA LEU A 22 -7.99 3.42 9.02
C LEU A 22 -7.50 3.32 10.46
N ALA A 23 -8.18 3.99 11.40
CA ALA A 23 -7.83 3.96 12.82
C ALA A 23 -7.92 2.55 13.43
N GLU A 24 -8.90 1.76 13.03
CA GLU A 24 -9.03 0.37 13.45
C GLU A 24 -7.86 -0.47 12.93
N PHE A 25 -7.51 -0.37 11.66
CA PHE A 25 -6.37 -1.08 11.07
C PHE A 25 -5.03 -0.72 11.75
N ILE A 26 -4.80 0.57 12.01
CA ILE A 26 -3.58 1.05 12.68
C ILE A 26 -3.45 0.43 14.08
N ARG A 27 -4.54 0.34 14.85
CA ARG A 27 -4.53 -0.20 16.22
C ARG A 27 -4.53 -1.73 16.28
N ALA A 28 -5.14 -2.39 15.29
CA ALA A 28 -5.31 -3.84 15.28
C ALA A 28 -3.96 -4.59 15.18
N LYS A 29 -3.91 -5.81 15.69
CA LYS A 29 -2.80 -6.72 15.40
C LYS A 29 -2.91 -7.17 13.94
N ILE A 30 -1.79 -7.27 13.23
CA ILE A 30 -1.74 -7.85 11.89
C ILE A 30 -1.92 -9.37 12.00
N GLU A 31 -2.98 -9.90 11.39
CA GLU A 31 -3.24 -11.35 11.35
C GLU A 31 -2.69 -11.99 10.06
N GLY A 32 -2.30 -11.15 9.09
CA GLY A 32 -1.79 -11.59 7.80
C GLY A 32 -2.90 -11.82 6.77
N ASN A 33 -4.11 -11.34 7.03
CA ASN A 33 -5.20 -11.36 6.06
C ASN A 33 -5.23 -10.04 5.27
N LEU A 34 -5.02 -10.10 3.96
CA LEU A 34 -4.99 -8.91 3.10
C LEU A 34 -6.28 -8.06 3.18
N SER A 35 -7.44 -8.66 3.48
CA SER A 35 -8.69 -7.91 3.62
C SER A 35 -8.77 -7.05 4.90
N GLU A 36 -7.80 -7.15 5.79
CA GLU A 36 -7.69 -6.30 6.98
C GLU A 36 -7.18 -4.89 6.63
N VAL A 37 -6.53 -4.74 5.46
CA VAL A 37 -6.08 -3.44 4.94
C VAL A 37 -7.27 -2.71 4.30
N PRO A 38 -7.57 -1.46 4.70
CA PRO A 38 -8.58 -0.65 4.05
C PRO A 38 -8.43 -0.62 2.53
N SER A 39 -9.55 -0.69 1.81
CA SER A 39 -9.59 -0.70 0.33
C SER A 39 -9.00 -1.95 -0.36
N ILE A 40 -8.62 -2.99 0.39
CA ILE A 40 -8.26 -4.30 -0.18
C ILE A 40 -9.43 -5.28 -0.04
N ALA A 41 -9.99 -5.66 -1.19
CA ALA A 41 -11.03 -6.68 -1.30
C ALA A 41 -10.59 -7.81 -2.25
N GLU A 42 -11.48 -8.74 -2.55
CA GLU A 42 -11.19 -9.95 -3.36
C GLU A 42 -10.48 -9.64 -4.68
N ALA A 43 -10.90 -8.60 -5.40
CA ALA A 43 -10.28 -8.21 -6.66
C ALA A 43 -8.82 -7.77 -6.48
N THR A 44 -8.55 -6.90 -5.51
CA THR A 44 -7.20 -6.43 -5.18
C THR A 44 -6.32 -7.60 -4.71
N THR A 45 -6.84 -8.49 -3.86
CA THR A 45 -6.15 -9.71 -3.42
C THR A 45 -5.75 -10.60 -4.60
N LYS A 46 -6.64 -10.78 -5.58
CA LYS A 46 -6.35 -11.53 -6.80
C LYS A 46 -5.23 -10.90 -7.62
N GLU A 47 -5.21 -9.58 -7.78
CA GLU A 47 -4.13 -8.89 -8.49
C GLU A 47 -2.79 -9.00 -7.73
N LEU A 48 -2.81 -8.81 -6.41
CA LEU A 48 -1.62 -8.95 -5.56
C LEU A 48 -1.01 -10.36 -5.60
N ALA A 49 -1.82 -11.40 -5.76
CA ALA A 49 -1.36 -12.79 -5.82
C ALA A 49 -0.75 -13.22 -7.18
N LYS A 50 -0.77 -12.36 -8.21
CA LYS A 50 -0.23 -12.67 -9.55
C LYS A 50 1.25 -12.27 -9.71
N GLY A 51 1.87 -12.74 -10.80
CA GLY A 51 3.22 -12.32 -11.22
C GLY A 51 4.34 -13.01 -10.45
N ASP A 52 5.57 -12.56 -10.69
CA ASP A 52 6.79 -13.18 -10.13
C ASP A 52 6.98 -12.91 -8.64
N GLU A 53 6.33 -11.86 -8.13
CA GLU A 53 6.32 -11.47 -6.72
C GLU A 53 4.88 -11.49 -6.18
N PRO A 54 4.33 -12.68 -5.84
CA PRO A 54 2.98 -12.82 -5.33
C PRO A 54 2.90 -12.43 -3.85
N ILE A 55 2.00 -11.49 -3.53
CA ILE A 55 1.66 -11.11 -2.16
C ILE A 55 0.37 -11.82 -1.76
N LYS A 56 0.43 -12.57 -0.66
CA LYS A 56 -0.67 -13.39 -0.13
C LYS A 56 -1.07 -13.02 1.29
N THR A 57 -0.23 -12.26 2.00
CA THR A 57 -0.49 -11.84 3.37
C THR A 57 -0.16 -10.37 3.57
N THR A 58 -0.77 -9.75 4.58
CA THR A 58 -0.49 -8.36 4.94
C THR A 58 0.96 -8.16 5.39
N HIS A 59 1.55 -9.15 6.07
CA HIS A 59 2.97 -9.11 6.42
C HIS A 59 3.87 -8.96 5.19
N GLN A 60 3.56 -9.67 4.11
CA GLN A 60 4.31 -9.56 2.85
C GLN A 60 4.07 -8.21 2.17
N LEU A 61 2.86 -7.66 2.26
CA LEU A 61 2.55 -6.33 1.72
C LEU A 61 3.32 -5.22 2.47
N ILE A 62 3.36 -5.30 3.81
CA ILE A 62 4.16 -4.41 4.66
C ILE A 62 5.65 -4.57 4.34
N GLY A 63 6.16 -5.80 4.27
CA GLY A 63 7.54 -6.07 3.90
C GLY A 63 7.90 -5.50 2.52
N LYS A 64 6.95 -5.53 1.58
CA LYS A 64 7.14 -4.92 0.26
C LYS A 64 7.21 -3.40 0.33
N PHE A 65 6.36 -2.75 1.13
CA PHE A 65 6.44 -1.31 1.36
C PHE A 65 7.81 -0.94 1.92
N LEU A 66 8.25 -1.58 3.01
CA LEU A 66 9.55 -1.32 3.63
C LEU A 66 10.73 -1.57 2.66
N ALA A 67 10.67 -2.63 1.84
CA ALA A 67 11.70 -2.92 0.85
C ALA A 67 11.82 -1.88 -0.27
N LEU A 68 10.86 -0.97 -0.42
CA LEU A 68 10.89 0.13 -1.39
C LEU A 68 11.36 1.46 -0.78
N SER A 69 11.74 1.47 0.51
CA SER A 69 12.24 2.65 1.19
C SER A 69 13.43 3.28 0.41
N PRO A 70 13.47 4.61 0.25
CA PRO A 70 14.59 5.31 -0.36
C PRO A 70 15.86 5.24 0.50
N ASP A 71 17.02 5.47 -0.13
CA ASP A 71 18.31 5.46 0.58
C ASP A 71 18.40 6.61 1.62
N GLU A 72 17.74 7.72 1.33
CA GLU A 72 17.59 8.87 2.22
C GLU A 72 16.11 9.03 2.60
N PRO A 73 15.77 9.40 3.86
CA PRO A 73 14.39 9.55 4.29
C PRO A 73 13.60 10.55 3.42
N ASP A 74 12.61 10.03 2.70
CA ASP A 74 11.64 10.80 1.93
C ASP A 74 10.33 10.01 1.83
N GLY A 75 9.42 10.34 2.73
CA GLY A 75 8.09 9.77 2.78
C GLY A 75 7.26 9.84 1.51
N VAL A 76 7.36 10.94 0.76
CA VAL A 76 6.57 11.13 -0.46
C VAL A 76 7.11 10.21 -1.55
N GLU A 77 8.43 10.13 -1.69
CA GLU A 77 9.07 9.23 -2.62
C GLU A 77 8.83 7.76 -2.26
N HIS A 78 8.88 7.40 -0.98
CA HIS A 78 8.57 6.04 -0.52
C HIS A 78 7.14 5.63 -0.88
N CYS A 79 6.17 6.51 -0.58
CA CYS A 79 4.77 6.34 -0.97
C CYS A 79 4.59 6.23 -2.49
N ASN A 80 5.32 7.05 -3.27
CA ASN A 80 5.30 6.99 -4.73
C ASN A 80 5.80 5.65 -5.25
N ARG A 81 6.95 5.17 -4.77
CA ARG A 81 7.53 3.87 -5.18
C ARG A 81 6.55 2.73 -4.93
N PHE A 82 5.91 2.72 -3.76
CA PHE A 82 4.91 1.70 -3.45
C PHE A 82 3.65 1.82 -4.30
N LYS A 83 3.14 3.05 -4.50
CA LYS A 83 1.99 3.30 -5.38
C LYS A 83 2.24 2.82 -6.81
N TYR A 84 3.43 3.10 -7.34
CA TYR A 84 3.83 2.68 -8.68
C TYR A 84 3.95 1.17 -8.77
N TRP A 85 4.51 0.52 -7.75
CA TRP A 85 4.52 -0.94 -7.69
C TRP A 85 3.09 -1.52 -7.70
N LEU A 86 2.15 -0.95 -6.94
CA LEU A 86 0.73 -1.36 -6.97
C LEU A 86 0.08 -1.14 -8.35
N GLN A 87 0.42 -0.06 -9.06
CA GLN A 87 -0.02 0.17 -10.44
C GLN A 87 0.51 -0.92 -11.39
N ASP A 88 1.77 -1.33 -11.24
CA ASP A 88 2.36 -2.40 -12.05
C ASP A 88 1.73 -3.77 -11.75
N LYS A 89 1.26 -3.95 -10.51
CA LYS A 89 0.42 -5.09 -10.09
C LYS A 89 -1.02 -4.99 -10.59
N ASN A 90 -1.37 -3.96 -11.36
CA ASN A 90 -2.69 -3.74 -11.93
C ASN A 90 -3.81 -3.54 -10.87
N VAL A 91 -3.45 -3.02 -9.69
CA VAL A 91 -4.45 -2.57 -8.70
C VAL A 91 -5.17 -1.33 -9.22
N ALA A 92 -6.48 -1.27 -9.03
CA ALA A 92 -7.30 -0.19 -9.57
C ALA A 92 -6.89 1.20 -9.03
N ASN A 93 -6.69 2.16 -9.94
CA ASN A 93 -6.13 3.48 -9.62
C ASN A 93 -6.83 4.23 -8.48
N HIS A 94 -8.16 4.12 -8.37
CA HIS A 94 -8.95 4.80 -7.34
C HIS A 94 -8.75 4.22 -5.92
N LEU A 95 -8.14 3.05 -5.78
CA LEU A 95 -7.85 2.41 -4.49
C LEU A 95 -6.44 2.72 -3.98
N LEU A 96 -5.54 3.13 -4.87
CA LEU A 96 -4.10 3.16 -4.59
C LEU A 96 -3.73 4.09 -3.44
N ASN A 97 -4.27 5.32 -3.42
CA ASN A 97 -3.92 6.29 -2.37
C ASN A 97 -4.36 5.79 -0.98
N ASN A 98 -5.55 5.18 -0.88
CA ASN A 98 -6.07 4.65 0.37
C ASN A 98 -5.22 3.46 0.87
N ILE A 99 -4.78 2.59 -0.04
CA ILE A 99 -3.91 1.45 0.32
C ILE A 99 -2.54 1.95 0.77
N VAL A 100 -1.95 2.92 0.05
CA VAL A 100 -0.63 3.49 0.39
C VAL A 100 -0.70 4.17 1.75
N GLU A 101 -1.70 5.01 2.00
CA GLU A 101 -1.95 5.66 3.28
C GLU A 101 -2.09 4.64 4.41
N ALA A 102 -2.94 3.62 4.23
CA ALA A 102 -3.14 2.61 5.27
C ALA A 102 -1.84 1.90 5.64
N ILE A 103 -1.03 1.51 4.65
CA ILE A 103 0.23 0.81 4.89
C ILE A 103 1.26 1.76 5.53
N ALA A 104 1.41 2.98 5.03
CA ALA A 104 2.37 3.96 5.57
C ALA A 104 2.07 4.33 7.03
N GLU A 105 0.81 4.62 7.36
CA GLU A 105 0.38 4.91 8.73
C GLU A 105 0.58 3.69 9.65
N LYS A 106 0.34 2.49 9.12
CA LYS A 106 0.58 1.26 9.88
C LYS A 106 2.06 1.06 10.16
N THR A 107 2.94 1.26 9.17
CA THR A 107 4.38 1.10 9.36
C THR A 107 4.95 2.14 10.28
N GLU A 108 4.49 3.40 10.22
CA GLU A 108 4.89 4.43 11.19
C GLU A 108 4.55 4.04 12.63
N CYS A 109 3.38 3.42 12.84
CA CYS A 109 2.99 2.93 14.16
C CYS A 109 3.85 1.74 14.64
N LEU A 110 4.31 0.88 13.73
CA LEU A 110 5.13 -0.28 14.04
C LEU A 110 6.62 0.08 14.23
N ILE A 111 7.12 1.04 13.46
CA ILE A 111 8.51 1.46 13.38
C ILE A 111 8.54 2.99 13.26
N PRO A 112 8.45 3.73 14.39
CA PRO A 112 8.40 5.18 14.35
C PRO A 112 9.67 5.81 13.78
N GLY A 113 9.51 6.84 12.93
CA GLY A 113 10.63 7.58 12.32
C GLY A 113 11.33 6.85 11.18
N GLU A 114 10.64 5.92 10.52
CA GLU A 114 11.19 5.13 9.41
C GLU A 114 11.21 5.86 8.06
N TRP A 115 10.48 6.97 7.90
CA TRP A 115 10.30 7.67 6.62
C TRP A 115 10.15 9.19 6.72
#